data_AF-M5P4W6-F1
#
_entry.id   AF-M5P4W6-F1
#
_cell.length_a   1.000
_cell.length_b   1.000
_cell.length_c   1.000
_cell.angle_alpha   90.00
_cell.angle_beta   90.00
_cell.angle_gamma   90.00
#
_symmetry.space_group_name_H-M   'P 1'
#
loop_
_entity.id
_entity.type
_entity.pdbx_description
1 polymer ?
#
loop_
_entity_poly.entity_id
_entity_poly.type
_entity_poly.pdbx_seq_one_letter_code
_entity_poly.pdbx_strand_id
1 'polypeptide(L)'
;MELHQIDNFIAVSKHRHFTKAAMEQSISQPALSRSIKKLEEELGVPLFIRKSKSVRLTRYGEQFLVKAKKARHALDEGVQKVRQSADPDYGEVSVSFLHTLGSWVMPQLIAEFKKLHPHVGFRLYQGANEVLQHMVETGEADICMSSPPLPNELLEWTVLDKEPLYLVLPADHPLAGQKEIAMKTIADEDFVGFKPGYGLRYVFDQMCRDLGISPKLAFEGEEVSTILGLVSAGLGAAILPKTSEHVHSPVAYCRVADYRCERMIGLAVLKDHYLSPAASNFRMFVIDYYQRNGRP
;
A
#
# COMPACT_ATOMS: atom_id res chain seq x y z
N MET A 1 -35.90 5.80 12.87
CA MET A 1 -35.74 6.82 11.82
C MET A 1 -34.97 6.21 10.68
N GLU A 2 -35.55 6.24 9.49
CA GLU A 2 -35.07 5.60 8.28
C GLU A 2 -34.65 6.65 7.23
N LEU A 3 -33.70 6.32 6.36
CA LEU A 3 -33.18 7.26 5.35
C LEU A 3 -34.29 7.78 4.41
N HIS A 4 -35.19 6.89 3.97
CA HIS A 4 -36.29 7.28 3.09
C HIS A 4 -37.26 8.27 3.76
N GLN A 5 -37.39 8.26 5.09
CA GLN A 5 -38.22 9.25 5.81
C GLN A 5 -37.57 10.64 5.74
N ILE A 6 -36.24 10.71 5.81
CA ILE A 6 -35.45 11.95 5.67
C ILE A 6 -35.59 12.51 4.24
N ASP A 7 -35.47 11.66 3.23
CA ASP A 7 -35.64 12.04 1.81
C ASP A 7 -37.04 12.60 1.55
N ASN A 8 -38.07 11.88 2.02
CA ASN A 8 -39.47 12.30 1.94
C ASN A 8 -39.70 13.66 2.62
N PHE A 9 -39.13 13.88 3.80
CA PHE A 9 -39.23 15.13 4.54
C PHE A 9 -38.55 16.30 3.80
N ILE A 10 -37.35 16.09 3.26
CA ILE A 10 -36.63 17.10 2.45
C ILE A 10 -37.45 17.44 1.19
N ALA A 11 -38.03 16.45 0.51
CA ALA A 11 -38.86 16.65 -0.68
C ALA A 11 -40.12 17.49 -0.37
N VAL A 12 -40.84 17.17 0.71
CA VAL A 12 -42.02 17.97 1.13
C VAL A 12 -41.62 19.39 1.50
N SER A 13 -40.46 19.56 2.16
CA SER A 13 -39.93 20.88 2.52
C SER A 13 -39.56 21.73 1.30
N LYS A 14 -39.01 21.09 0.25
CA LYS A 14 -38.64 21.72 -1.03
C LYS A 14 -39.87 22.17 -1.82
N HIS A 15 -40.86 21.30 -1.99
CA HIS A 15 -42.03 21.58 -2.83
C HIS A 15 -43.16 22.32 -2.12
N ARG A 16 -43.20 22.26 -0.77
CA ARG A 16 -44.31 22.77 0.06
C ARG A 16 -45.67 22.22 -0.35
N HIS A 17 -45.68 21.05 -0.98
CA HIS A 17 -46.85 20.39 -1.54
C HIS A 17 -46.65 18.88 -1.57
N PHE A 18 -47.48 18.12 -0.83
CA PHE A 18 -47.35 16.67 -0.71
C PHE A 18 -47.45 15.95 -2.06
N THR A 19 -48.39 16.32 -2.94
CA THR A 19 -48.52 15.67 -4.26
C THR A 19 -47.27 15.83 -5.14
N LYS A 20 -46.65 17.02 -5.14
CA LYS A 20 -45.43 17.27 -5.93
C LYS A 20 -44.22 16.53 -5.36
N ALA A 21 -44.09 16.51 -4.04
CA ALA A 21 -43.04 15.75 -3.37
C ALA A 21 -43.21 14.24 -3.59
N ALA A 22 -44.44 13.73 -3.62
CA ALA A 22 -44.72 12.32 -3.86
C ALA A 22 -44.33 11.92 -5.29
N MET A 23 -44.58 12.80 -6.27
CA MET A 23 -44.12 12.62 -7.65
C MET A 23 -42.59 12.60 -7.75
N GLU A 24 -41.87 13.50 -7.09
CA GLU A 24 -40.39 13.49 -7.06
C GLU A 24 -39.83 12.20 -6.45
N GLN A 25 -40.47 11.72 -5.38
CA GLN A 25 -40.06 10.50 -4.68
C GLN A 25 -40.59 9.21 -5.34
N SER A 26 -41.34 9.32 -6.46
CA SER A 26 -41.96 8.18 -7.16
C SER A 26 -42.82 7.28 -6.26
N ILE A 27 -43.57 7.88 -5.33
CA ILE A 27 -44.49 7.17 -4.42
C ILE A 27 -45.88 7.80 -4.44
N SER A 28 -46.88 7.08 -3.92
CA SER A 28 -48.22 7.64 -3.76
C SER A 28 -48.27 8.70 -2.66
N GLN A 29 -49.13 9.71 -2.82
CA GLN A 29 -49.31 10.75 -1.80
C GLN A 29 -49.72 10.18 -0.41
N PRO A 30 -50.59 9.16 -0.31
CA PRO A 30 -50.88 8.50 0.98
C PRO A 30 -49.64 7.86 1.62
N ALA A 31 -48.75 7.24 0.82
CA ALA A 31 -47.51 6.66 1.33
C ALA A 31 -46.56 7.74 1.85
N LEU A 32 -46.40 8.85 1.13
CA LEU A 32 -45.61 10.00 1.59
C LEU A 32 -46.17 10.58 2.89
N SER A 33 -47.48 10.77 2.98
CA SER A 33 -48.14 11.28 4.19
C SER A 33 -47.90 10.38 5.42
N ARG A 34 -47.96 9.05 5.23
CA ARG A 34 -47.65 8.07 6.28
C ARG A 34 -46.18 8.12 6.70
N SER A 35 -45.27 8.22 5.74
CA SER A 35 -43.82 8.35 5.98
C SER A 35 -43.50 9.57 6.86
N ILE A 36 -44.05 10.74 6.50
CA ILE A 36 -43.91 11.97 7.29
C ILE A 36 -44.55 11.84 8.67
N LYS A 37 -45.75 11.27 8.77
CA LYS A 37 -46.42 11.09 10.07
C LYS A 37 -45.59 10.21 11.01
N LYS A 38 -45.04 9.11 10.50
CA LYS A 38 -44.17 8.22 11.27
C LYS A 38 -42.90 8.94 11.75
N LEU A 39 -42.30 9.78 10.90
CA LEU A 39 -41.16 10.62 11.29
C LEU A 39 -41.53 11.63 12.39
N GLU A 40 -42.68 12.28 12.28
CA GLU A 40 -43.20 13.20 13.31
C GLU A 40 -43.49 12.47 14.64
N GLU A 41 -44.01 11.25 14.58
CA GLU A 41 -44.25 10.37 15.75
C GLU A 41 -42.92 9.96 16.42
N GLU A 42 -41.92 9.57 15.65
CA GLU A 42 -40.60 9.20 16.17
C GLU A 42 -39.85 10.39 16.81
N LEU A 43 -40.04 11.60 16.29
CA LEU A 43 -39.45 12.83 16.82
C LEU A 43 -40.28 13.44 17.97
N GLY A 44 -41.51 12.99 18.17
CA GLY A 44 -42.44 13.51 19.19
C GLY A 44 -42.95 14.92 18.91
N VAL A 45 -42.71 15.49 17.72
CA VAL A 45 -43.10 16.86 17.35
C VAL A 45 -43.57 16.95 15.90
N PRO A 46 -44.57 17.81 15.60
CA PRO A 46 -44.96 18.06 14.21
C PRO A 46 -43.89 18.87 13.49
N LEU A 47 -43.54 18.44 12.28
CA LEU A 47 -42.59 19.12 11.39
C LEU A 47 -43.32 20.02 10.39
N PHE A 48 -44.60 19.74 10.08
CA PHE A 48 -45.38 20.53 9.13
C PHE A 48 -46.70 21.07 9.69
N ILE A 49 -47.06 22.26 9.22
CA ILE A 49 -48.40 22.86 9.35
C ILE A 49 -49.13 22.64 8.04
N ARG A 50 -50.26 21.92 8.09
CA ARG A 50 -51.08 21.60 6.91
C ARG A 50 -52.23 22.59 6.81
N LYS A 51 -52.20 23.50 5.84
CA LYS A 51 -53.34 24.35 5.46
C LYS A 51 -53.92 23.87 4.13
N SER A 52 -55.21 24.09 3.90
CA SER A 52 -56.04 23.53 2.81
C SER A 52 -55.46 23.62 1.38
N LYS A 53 -54.46 24.47 1.12
CA LYS A 53 -53.74 24.56 -0.17
C LYS A 53 -52.21 24.69 -0.07
N SER A 54 -51.62 24.66 1.13
CA SER A 54 -50.16 24.83 1.29
C SER A 54 -49.62 24.16 2.54
N VAL A 55 -48.40 23.64 2.44
CA VAL A 55 -47.65 23.07 3.56
C VAL A 55 -46.57 24.06 3.98
N ARG A 56 -46.44 24.32 5.28
CA ARG A 56 -45.35 25.11 5.84
C ARG A 56 -44.62 24.30 6.90
N LEU A 57 -43.35 24.57 7.11
CA LEU A 57 -42.60 23.99 8.22
C LEU A 57 -43.05 24.60 9.54
N THR A 58 -43.01 23.81 10.61
CA THR A 58 -42.99 24.32 11.98
C THR A 58 -41.57 24.80 12.33
N ARG A 59 -41.40 25.47 13.47
CA ARG A 59 -40.06 25.77 14.01
C ARG A 59 -39.18 24.52 14.15
N TYR A 60 -39.80 23.39 14.50
CA TYR A 60 -39.12 22.10 14.64
C TYR A 60 -38.73 21.55 13.26
N GLY A 61 -39.63 21.68 12.27
CA GLY A 61 -39.35 21.36 10.87
C GLY A 61 -38.17 22.17 10.31
N GLU A 62 -38.11 23.47 10.58
CA GLU A 62 -37.00 24.32 10.14
C GLU A 62 -35.66 23.90 10.76
N GLN A 63 -35.63 23.65 12.08
CA GLN A 63 -34.43 23.16 12.77
C GLN A 63 -33.99 21.78 12.25
N PHE A 64 -34.95 20.87 12.08
CA PHE A 64 -34.68 19.52 11.60
C PHE A 64 -34.21 19.51 10.14
N LEU A 65 -34.76 20.37 9.27
CA LEU A 65 -34.36 20.49 7.86
C LEU A 65 -32.87 20.78 7.67
N VAL A 66 -32.30 21.66 8.50
CA VAL A 66 -30.87 21.97 8.42
C VAL A 66 -30.02 20.72 8.70
N LYS A 67 -30.42 19.92 9.69
CA LYS A 67 -29.68 18.70 10.08
C LYS A 67 -29.93 17.55 9.10
N ALA A 68 -31.17 17.37 8.65
CA ALA A 68 -31.57 16.38 7.66
C ALA A 68 -30.78 16.52 6.34
N LYS A 69 -30.66 17.74 5.81
CA LYS A 69 -29.87 18.00 4.60
C LYS A 69 -28.39 17.67 4.75
N LYS A 70 -27.79 18.02 5.91
CA LYS A 70 -26.38 17.71 6.19
C LYS A 70 -26.13 16.21 6.29
N ALA A 71 -27.00 15.48 7.00
CA ALA A 71 -26.89 14.03 7.12
C ALA A 71 -27.03 13.33 5.76
N ARG A 72 -27.99 13.79 4.93
CA ARG A 72 -28.19 13.23 3.59
C ARG A 72 -26.99 13.47 2.67
N HIS A 73 -26.43 14.68 2.72
CA HIS A 73 -25.24 15.06 1.96
C HIS A 73 -24.01 14.24 2.37
N ALA A 74 -23.75 14.09 3.67
CA ALA A 74 -22.64 13.27 4.16
C ALA A 74 -22.75 11.80 3.69
N LEU A 75 -23.97 11.27 3.59
CA LEU A 75 -24.21 9.94 3.05
C LEU A 75 -23.97 9.87 1.53
N ASP A 76 -24.40 10.87 0.76
CA ASP A 76 -24.10 10.96 -0.68
C ASP A 76 -22.59 11.02 -0.92
N GLU A 77 -21.86 11.84 -0.14
CA GLU A 77 -20.40 11.92 -0.21
C GLU A 77 -19.74 10.57 0.12
N GLY A 78 -20.23 9.85 1.14
CA GLY A 78 -19.73 8.51 1.48
C GLY A 78 -19.94 7.51 0.35
N VAL A 79 -21.14 7.47 -0.24
CA VAL A 79 -21.45 6.60 -1.39
C VAL A 79 -20.59 6.97 -2.60
N GLN A 80 -20.42 8.26 -2.88
CA GLN A 80 -19.60 8.72 -3.99
C GLN A 80 -18.12 8.36 -3.79
N LYS A 81 -17.57 8.51 -2.57
CA LYS A 81 -16.20 8.09 -2.25
C LYS A 81 -16.01 6.59 -2.48
N VAL A 82 -16.93 5.75 -1.98
CA VAL A 82 -16.87 4.30 -2.22
C VAL A 82 -16.93 3.98 -3.71
N ARG A 83 -17.79 4.66 -4.48
CA ARG A 83 -17.87 4.48 -5.94
C ARG A 83 -16.62 4.94 -6.67
N GLN A 84 -16.00 6.03 -6.24
CA GLN A 84 -14.72 6.51 -6.78
C GLN A 84 -13.57 5.56 -6.42
N SER A 85 -13.58 4.96 -5.23
CA SER A 85 -12.63 3.90 -4.85
C SER A 85 -12.85 2.60 -5.63
N ALA A 86 -14.07 2.35 -6.10
CA ALA A 86 -14.39 1.24 -7.00
C ALA A 86 -14.16 1.57 -8.48
N ASP A 87 -13.85 2.82 -8.82
CA ASP A 87 -13.45 3.23 -10.15
C ASP A 87 -11.95 2.90 -10.34
N PRO A 88 -11.58 2.05 -11.31
CA PRO A 88 -10.18 1.67 -11.54
C PRO A 88 -9.26 2.85 -11.83
N ASP A 89 -9.80 3.99 -12.30
CA ASP A 89 -9.00 5.16 -12.66
C ASP A 89 -8.85 6.18 -11.52
N TYR A 90 -9.70 6.12 -10.47
CA TYR A 90 -9.71 7.07 -9.35
C TYR A 90 -9.51 6.43 -7.97
N GLY A 91 -9.24 5.13 -7.93
CA GLY A 91 -8.94 4.40 -6.70
C GLY A 91 -7.61 4.79 -6.05
N GLU A 92 -7.29 4.13 -4.94
CA GLU A 92 -6.04 4.29 -4.22
C GLU A 92 -5.40 2.93 -4.03
N VAL A 93 -4.07 2.87 -4.16
CA VAL A 93 -3.28 1.65 -3.99
C VAL A 93 -2.31 1.86 -2.83
N SER A 94 -2.39 1.00 -1.83
CA SER A 94 -1.49 1.00 -0.68
C SER A 94 -0.41 -0.07 -0.88
N VAL A 95 0.86 0.33 -0.93
CA VAL A 95 1.99 -0.56 -1.22
C VAL A 95 3.00 -0.50 -0.08
N SER A 96 3.28 -1.65 0.52
CA SER A 96 4.41 -1.83 1.42
C SER A 96 5.62 -2.39 0.64
N PHE A 97 6.83 -1.86 0.84
CA PHE A 97 8.01 -2.29 0.08
C PHE A 97 9.34 -2.12 0.83
N LEU A 98 10.34 -2.92 0.46
CA LEU A 98 11.68 -2.88 1.05
C LEU A 98 12.38 -1.53 0.81
N HIS A 99 13.21 -1.11 1.76
CA HIS A 99 14.10 0.05 1.60
C HIS A 99 14.85 0.08 0.27
N THR A 100 15.43 -1.06 -0.11
CA THR A 100 16.21 -1.23 -1.35
C THR A 100 15.43 -1.03 -2.66
N LEU A 101 14.09 -0.95 -2.61
CA LEU A 101 13.24 -0.70 -3.78
C LEU A 101 12.77 0.76 -3.86
N GLY A 102 12.99 1.56 -2.81
CA GLY A 102 12.44 2.92 -2.69
C GLY A 102 13.15 3.98 -3.53
N SER A 103 14.46 3.84 -3.78
CA SER A 103 15.22 4.86 -4.50
C SER A 103 14.91 4.93 -5.99
N TRP A 104 14.61 3.78 -6.62
CA TRP A 104 14.50 3.69 -8.08
C TRP A 104 13.30 2.86 -8.55
N VAL A 105 13.21 1.61 -8.10
CA VAL A 105 12.21 0.64 -8.57
C VAL A 105 10.78 1.16 -8.34
N MET A 106 10.43 1.52 -7.11
CA MET A 106 9.07 1.99 -6.79
C MET A 106 8.71 3.30 -7.48
N PRO A 107 9.55 4.36 -7.45
CA PRO A 107 9.30 5.57 -8.21
C PRO A 107 9.03 5.32 -9.70
N GLN A 108 9.81 4.44 -10.33
CA GLN A 108 9.64 4.13 -11.75
C GLN A 108 8.36 3.34 -12.04
N LEU A 109 8.07 2.29 -11.27
CA LEU A 109 6.83 1.53 -11.43
C LEU A 109 5.60 2.43 -11.27
N ILE A 110 5.60 3.32 -10.27
CA ILE A 110 4.52 4.27 -10.05
C ILE A 110 4.45 5.27 -11.21
N ALA A 111 5.58 5.84 -11.65
CA ALA A 111 5.60 6.81 -12.75
C ALA A 111 5.05 6.21 -14.05
N GLU A 112 5.48 5.00 -14.42
CA GLU A 112 5.00 4.30 -15.61
C GLU A 112 3.53 3.90 -15.48
N PHE A 113 3.08 3.44 -14.31
CA PHE A 113 1.67 3.14 -14.06
C PHE A 113 0.79 4.39 -14.19
N LYS A 114 1.22 5.53 -13.63
CA LYS A 114 0.46 6.78 -13.67
C LYS A 114 0.35 7.38 -15.07
N LYS A 115 1.18 6.97 -16.05
CA LYS A 115 0.95 7.33 -17.47
C LYS A 115 -0.34 6.69 -18.01
N LEU A 116 -0.71 5.52 -17.49
CA LEU A 116 -1.92 4.79 -17.88
C LEU A 116 -3.11 5.15 -16.97
N HIS A 117 -2.86 5.36 -15.67
CA HIS A 117 -3.88 5.66 -14.65
C HIS A 117 -3.54 6.94 -13.86
N PRO A 118 -3.75 8.14 -14.45
CA PRO A 118 -3.24 9.40 -13.89
C PRO A 118 -3.91 9.83 -12.57
N HIS A 119 -5.14 9.40 -12.32
CA HIS A 119 -5.91 9.81 -11.14
C HIS A 119 -5.83 8.82 -9.96
N VAL A 120 -5.14 7.69 -10.13
CA VAL A 120 -4.92 6.74 -9.03
C VAL A 120 -3.96 7.33 -7.99
N GLY A 121 -4.40 7.25 -6.73
CA GLY A 121 -3.60 7.62 -5.55
C GLY A 121 -2.71 6.48 -5.07
N PHE A 122 -1.62 6.81 -4.38
CA PHE A 122 -0.72 5.82 -3.79
C PHE A 122 -0.44 6.16 -2.32
N ARG A 123 -0.58 5.15 -1.44
CA ARG A 123 -0.01 5.15 -0.09
C ARG A 123 1.19 4.22 -0.06
N LEU A 124 2.30 4.71 0.49
CA LEU A 124 3.59 4.03 0.43
C LEU A 124 4.11 3.78 1.86
N TYR A 125 4.41 2.53 2.16
CA TYR A 125 5.01 2.11 3.42
C TYR A 125 6.35 1.45 3.15
N GLN A 126 7.39 1.87 3.87
CA GLN A 126 8.76 1.38 3.68
C GLN A 126 9.29 0.86 5.01
N GLY A 127 9.98 -0.28 4.99
CA GLY A 127 10.39 -0.92 6.24
C GLY A 127 11.06 -2.29 6.11
N ALA A 128 11.12 -2.97 7.26
CA ALA A 128 11.65 -4.33 7.41
C ALA A 128 10.67 -5.40 6.88
N ASN A 129 11.20 -6.53 6.40
CA ASN A 129 10.44 -7.52 5.63
C ASN A 129 9.23 -8.09 6.40
N GLU A 130 9.40 -8.39 7.69
CA GLU A 130 8.32 -8.91 8.55
C GLU A 130 7.20 -7.89 8.75
N VAL A 131 7.55 -6.62 9.00
CA VAL A 131 6.58 -5.53 9.19
C VAL A 131 5.75 -5.31 7.92
N LEU A 132 6.40 -5.33 6.76
CA LEU A 132 5.73 -5.09 5.48
C LEU A 132 4.72 -6.18 5.12
N GLN A 133 5.02 -7.44 5.45
CA GLN A 133 4.09 -8.55 5.24
C GLN A 133 2.89 -8.46 6.18
N HIS A 134 3.12 -8.08 7.44
CA HIS A 134 2.05 -7.88 8.42
C HIS A 134 1.05 -6.79 8.00
N MET A 135 1.51 -5.74 7.30
CA MET A 135 0.62 -4.70 6.75
C MET A 135 -0.37 -5.26 5.72
N VAL A 136 0.02 -6.27 4.94
CA VAL A 136 -0.89 -6.92 3.98
C VAL A 136 -1.85 -7.88 4.70
N GLU A 137 -1.39 -8.61 5.71
CA GLU A 137 -2.24 -9.48 6.54
C GLU A 137 -3.37 -8.71 7.24
N THR A 138 -3.07 -7.50 7.71
CA THR A 138 -3.99 -6.66 8.47
C THR A 138 -4.82 -5.72 7.59
N GLY A 139 -4.55 -5.68 6.28
CA GLY A 139 -5.24 -4.82 5.31
C GLY A 139 -4.80 -3.35 5.34
N GLU A 140 -3.68 -3.02 6.00
CA GLU A 140 -3.07 -1.69 5.95
C GLU A 140 -2.42 -1.39 4.58
N ALA A 141 -1.92 -2.43 3.92
CA ALA A 141 -1.41 -2.38 2.55
C ALA A 141 -2.14 -3.41 1.65
N ASP A 142 -2.39 -3.04 0.40
CA ASP A 142 -2.97 -3.94 -0.61
C ASP A 142 -1.93 -4.93 -1.14
N ILE A 143 -0.69 -4.46 -1.29
CA ILE A 143 0.41 -5.16 -1.96
C ILE A 143 1.70 -5.00 -1.15
N CYS A 144 2.47 -6.08 -1.00
CA CYS A 144 3.81 -6.04 -0.41
C CYS A 144 4.87 -6.46 -1.42
N MET A 145 5.88 -5.61 -1.67
CA MET A 145 7.09 -6.00 -2.41
C MET A 145 8.21 -6.38 -1.44
N SER A 146 8.48 -7.68 -1.32
CA SER A 146 9.34 -8.28 -0.29
C SER A 146 10.44 -9.16 -0.86
N SER A 147 11.41 -9.49 0.00
CA SER A 147 12.54 -10.37 -0.28
C SER A 147 13.21 -10.78 1.03
N PRO A 148 13.56 -12.06 1.26
CA PRO A 148 13.04 -13.23 0.55
C PRO A 148 11.53 -13.44 0.86
N PRO A 149 10.84 -14.36 0.18
CA PRO A 149 9.53 -14.81 0.64
C PRO A 149 9.67 -15.42 2.04
N LEU A 150 8.88 -14.95 3.00
CA LEU A 150 8.77 -15.59 4.31
C LEU A 150 7.63 -16.62 4.27
N PRO A 151 7.72 -17.74 5.00
CA PRO A 151 6.64 -18.70 5.08
C PRO A 151 5.37 -18.05 5.63
N ASN A 152 4.35 -17.92 4.78
CA ASN A 152 3.06 -17.36 5.15
C ASN A 152 1.95 -17.96 4.28
N GLU A 153 1.07 -18.74 4.90
CA GLU A 153 -0.01 -19.42 4.19
C GLU A 153 -1.12 -18.48 3.74
N LEU A 154 -1.24 -17.29 4.37
CA LEU A 154 -2.24 -16.28 4.03
C LEU A 154 -1.85 -15.47 2.79
N LEU A 155 -0.56 -15.41 2.45
CA LEU A 155 -0.09 -14.58 1.34
C LEU A 155 0.17 -15.39 0.08
N GLU A 156 -0.31 -14.88 -1.06
CA GLU A 156 0.08 -15.32 -2.38
C GLU A 156 1.31 -14.53 -2.81
N TRP A 157 2.44 -15.21 -3.01
CA TRP A 157 3.71 -14.57 -3.37
C TRP A 157 4.11 -14.91 -4.80
N THR A 158 4.27 -13.89 -5.64
CA THR A 158 4.69 -14.00 -7.04
C THR A 158 6.13 -13.51 -7.19
N VAL A 159 7.01 -14.36 -7.73
CA VAL A 159 8.40 -13.98 -8.06
C VAL A 159 8.38 -12.90 -9.14
N LEU A 160 9.07 -11.79 -8.90
CA LEU A 160 9.27 -10.72 -9.90
C LEU A 160 10.68 -10.76 -10.48
N ASP A 161 11.69 -10.95 -9.64
CA ASP A 161 13.09 -10.89 -10.06
C ASP A 161 13.99 -11.76 -9.16
N LYS A 162 15.15 -12.13 -9.70
CA LYS A 162 16.25 -12.76 -8.97
C LYS A 162 17.48 -11.87 -9.08
N GLU A 163 17.69 -11.06 -8.05
CA GLU A 163 18.80 -10.10 -8.06
C GLU A 163 20.08 -10.75 -7.53
N PRO A 164 21.19 -10.71 -8.29
CA PRO A 164 22.48 -11.17 -7.81
C PRO A 164 23.01 -10.24 -6.70
N LEU A 165 23.58 -10.85 -5.68
CA LEU A 165 24.32 -10.15 -4.62
C LEU A 165 25.80 -10.42 -4.77
N TYR A 166 26.60 -9.45 -4.33
CA TYR A 166 28.05 -9.44 -4.49
C TYR A 166 28.70 -9.26 -3.13
N LEU A 167 29.88 -9.83 -2.98
CA LEU A 167 30.79 -9.45 -1.91
C LEU A 167 31.34 -8.06 -2.22
N VAL A 168 31.19 -7.16 -1.25
CA VAL A 168 31.66 -5.79 -1.33
C VAL A 168 32.77 -5.60 -0.32
N LEU A 169 33.91 -5.11 -0.81
CA LEU A 169 35.14 -4.90 -0.06
C LEU A 169 35.57 -3.44 -0.16
N PRO A 170 36.33 -2.92 0.82
CA PRO A 170 37.05 -1.66 0.65
C PRO A 170 37.92 -1.68 -0.63
N ALA A 171 38.06 -0.55 -1.33
CA ALA A 171 38.84 -0.51 -2.57
C ALA A 171 40.32 -0.85 -2.40
N ASP A 172 40.89 -0.63 -1.21
CA ASP A 172 42.26 -0.94 -0.84
C ASP A 172 42.43 -2.34 -0.22
N HIS A 173 41.35 -3.12 -0.13
CA HIS A 173 41.40 -4.48 0.39
C HIS A 173 42.35 -5.35 -0.46
N PRO A 174 43.20 -6.23 0.14
CA PRO A 174 44.14 -7.07 -0.61
C PRO A 174 43.50 -7.94 -1.70
N LEU A 175 42.22 -8.30 -1.52
CA LEU A 175 41.46 -9.10 -2.48
C LEU A 175 40.58 -8.28 -3.44
N ALA A 176 40.57 -6.94 -3.35
CA ALA A 176 39.71 -6.07 -4.16
C ALA A 176 39.89 -6.22 -5.68
N GLY A 177 41.06 -6.67 -6.13
CA GLY A 177 41.35 -6.94 -7.55
C GLY A 177 40.82 -8.29 -8.06
N GLN A 178 40.31 -9.16 -7.18
CA GLN A 178 39.82 -10.48 -7.56
C GLN A 178 38.40 -10.39 -8.15
N LYS A 179 38.12 -11.20 -9.17
CA LYS A 179 36.77 -11.27 -9.76
C LYS A 179 35.81 -12.09 -8.90
N GLU A 180 36.31 -13.16 -8.30
CA GLU A 180 35.55 -14.07 -7.46
C GLU A 180 36.37 -14.44 -6.22
N ILE A 181 35.72 -14.50 -5.06
CA ILE A 181 36.34 -14.80 -3.76
C ILE A 181 35.44 -15.82 -3.06
N ALA A 182 36.03 -16.89 -2.51
CA ALA A 182 35.29 -17.79 -1.64
C ALA A 182 34.99 -17.07 -0.31
N MET A 183 33.73 -17.09 0.11
CA MET A 183 33.29 -16.46 1.36
C MET A 183 34.05 -17.03 2.56
N LYS A 184 34.38 -18.33 2.53
CA LYS A 184 35.20 -18.99 3.56
C LYS A 184 36.59 -18.37 3.74
N THR A 185 37.16 -17.73 2.71
CA THR A 185 38.51 -17.12 2.79
C THR A 185 38.53 -15.87 3.66
N ILE A 186 37.40 -15.19 3.79
CA ILE A 186 37.27 -13.92 4.54
C ILE A 186 36.32 -14.06 5.73
N ALA A 187 35.94 -15.30 6.09
CA ALA A 187 34.93 -15.55 7.11
C ALA A 187 35.34 -15.06 8.51
N ASP A 188 36.64 -14.92 8.77
CA ASP A 188 37.19 -14.41 10.03
C ASP A 188 37.33 -12.87 10.07
N GLU A 189 37.00 -12.18 8.97
CA GLU A 189 37.01 -10.71 8.91
C GLU A 189 35.73 -10.09 9.50
N ASP A 190 35.79 -8.80 9.79
CA ASP A 190 34.62 -8.03 10.22
C ASP A 190 33.69 -7.75 9.02
N PHE A 191 32.39 -7.89 9.25
CA PHE A 191 31.34 -7.61 8.30
C PHE A 191 30.44 -6.46 8.74
N VAL A 192 29.90 -5.75 7.77
CA VAL A 192 28.81 -4.80 7.91
C VAL A 192 27.56 -5.44 7.30
N GLY A 193 26.50 -5.53 8.10
CA GLY A 193 25.27 -6.23 7.71
C GLY A 193 24.03 -5.35 7.82
N PHE A 194 22.89 -5.94 7.49
CA PHE A 194 21.59 -5.36 7.82
C PHE A 194 21.13 -5.78 9.21
N LYS A 195 20.35 -4.92 9.87
CA LYS A 195 19.68 -5.27 11.13
C LYS A 195 18.76 -6.51 10.96
N PRO A 196 18.48 -7.25 12.05
CA PRO A 196 17.48 -8.31 12.04
C PRO A 196 16.12 -7.82 11.50
N GLY A 197 15.38 -8.70 10.82
CA GLY A 197 14.09 -8.37 10.19
C GLY A 197 14.20 -7.85 8.75
N TYR A 198 15.38 -7.46 8.29
CA TYR A 198 15.58 -6.98 6.92
C TYR A 198 15.88 -8.12 5.95
N GLY A 199 15.36 -8.01 4.72
CA GLY A 199 15.49 -9.04 3.69
C GLY A 199 16.91 -9.54 3.43
N LEU A 200 17.84 -8.59 3.26
CA LEU A 200 19.25 -8.89 3.01
C LEU A 200 19.94 -9.52 4.23
N ARG A 201 19.45 -9.29 5.45
CA ARG A 201 19.93 -9.99 6.65
C ARG A 201 19.57 -11.48 6.58
N TYR A 202 18.34 -11.84 6.22
CA TYR A 202 17.97 -13.25 6.05
C TYR A 202 18.83 -13.96 5.01
N VAL A 203 19.11 -13.30 3.87
CA VAL A 203 19.94 -13.87 2.81
C VAL A 203 21.38 -14.08 3.28
N PHE A 204 21.96 -13.11 3.99
CA PHE A 204 23.29 -13.24 4.58
C PHE A 204 23.35 -14.38 5.62
N ASP A 205 22.40 -14.43 6.54
CA ASP A 205 22.37 -15.46 7.58
C ASP A 205 22.16 -16.86 6.99
N GLN A 206 21.33 -16.98 5.94
CA GLN A 206 21.14 -18.25 5.23
C GLN A 206 22.42 -18.71 4.55
N MET A 207 23.11 -17.82 3.83
CA MET A 207 24.41 -18.12 3.22
C MET A 207 25.42 -18.59 4.28
N CYS A 208 25.50 -17.90 5.43
CA CYS A 208 26.43 -18.26 6.49
C CYS A 208 26.13 -19.66 7.06
N ARG A 209 24.84 -19.98 7.28
CA ARG A 209 24.41 -21.31 7.73
C ARG A 209 24.78 -22.40 6.72
N ASP A 210 24.47 -22.19 5.44
CA ASP A 210 24.71 -23.17 4.39
C ASP A 210 26.21 -23.46 4.18
N LEU A 211 27.05 -22.44 4.36
CA LEU A 211 28.51 -22.55 4.27
C LEU A 211 29.18 -23.05 5.56
N GLY A 212 28.46 -23.08 6.68
CA GLY A 212 28.99 -23.44 8.00
C GLY A 212 29.98 -22.41 8.56
N ILE A 213 29.76 -21.12 8.28
CA ILE A 213 30.59 -20.00 8.74
C ILE A 213 29.81 -19.10 9.71
N SER A 214 30.51 -18.28 10.48
CA SER A 214 29.89 -17.31 11.40
C SER A 214 30.70 -16.01 11.47
N PRO A 215 30.68 -15.18 10.40
CA PRO A 215 31.41 -13.93 10.37
C PRO A 215 30.90 -12.95 11.44
N LYS A 216 31.80 -12.10 11.95
CA LYS A 216 31.44 -11.09 12.95
C LYS A 216 30.79 -9.89 12.27
N LEU A 217 29.51 -9.63 12.56
CA LEU A 217 28.86 -8.38 12.18
C LEU A 217 29.29 -7.25 13.15
N ALA A 218 30.29 -6.47 12.76
CA ALA A 218 30.81 -5.36 13.57
C ALA A 218 29.85 -4.15 13.56
N PHE A 219 29.12 -3.96 12.45
CA PHE A 219 28.17 -2.86 12.27
C PHE A 219 26.92 -3.36 11.56
N GLU A 220 25.78 -2.73 11.86
CA GLU A 220 24.49 -3.05 11.27
C GLU A 220 23.76 -1.78 10.80
N GLY A 221 23.22 -1.83 9.60
CA GLY A 221 22.47 -0.74 8.97
C GLY A 221 21.09 -1.16 8.48
N GLU A 222 20.33 -0.19 7.98
CA GLU A 222 19.00 -0.39 7.41
C GLU A 222 18.97 -0.08 5.91
N GLU A 223 19.98 0.65 5.42
CA GLU A 223 20.08 1.18 4.06
C GLU A 223 21.39 0.72 3.38
N VAL A 224 21.31 0.41 2.08
CA VAL A 224 22.47 0.01 1.27
C VAL A 224 23.55 1.10 1.26
N SER A 225 23.14 2.37 1.12
CA SER A 225 24.07 3.50 1.08
C SER A 225 24.85 3.67 2.39
N THR A 226 24.21 3.44 3.54
CA THR A 226 24.87 3.47 4.85
C THR A 226 25.89 2.34 4.98
N ILE A 227 25.52 1.11 4.62
CA ILE A 227 26.43 -0.04 4.66
C ILE A 227 27.62 0.18 3.72
N LEU A 228 27.37 0.68 2.50
CA LEU A 228 28.45 1.02 1.56
C LEU A 228 29.38 2.11 2.10
N GLY A 229 28.86 3.11 2.80
CA GLY A 229 29.68 4.12 3.47
C GLY A 229 30.62 3.52 4.52
N LEU A 230 30.14 2.56 5.30
CA LEU A 230 30.95 1.85 6.30
C LEU A 230 32.00 0.95 5.65
N VAL A 231 31.65 0.20 4.60
CA VAL A 231 32.61 -0.61 3.82
C VAL A 231 33.66 0.29 3.16
N SER A 232 33.26 1.41 2.58
CA SER A 232 34.17 2.42 1.99
C SER A 232 35.15 2.98 3.01
N ALA A 233 34.78 3.01 4.29
CA ALA A 233 35.63 3.47 5.39
C ALA A 233 36.54 2.37 5.96
N GLY A 234 36.57 1.17 5.38
CA GLY A 234 37.41 0.06 5.85
C GLY A 234 36.89 -0.65 7.10
N LEU A 235 35.61 -0.48 7.44
CA LEU A 235 35.02 -1.02 8.69
C LEU A 235 34.49 -2.46 8.56
N GLY A 236 34.69 -3.09 7.40
CA GLY A 236 34.34 -4.48 7.16
C GLY A 236 33.90 -4.74 5.71
N ALA A 237 33.64 -6.01 5.42
CA ALA A 237 33.05 -6.48 4.16
C ALA A 237 31.52 -6.54 4.23
N ALA A 238 30.83 -6.62 3.09
CA ALA A 238 29.37 -6.76 3.06
C ALA A 238 28.89 -7.65 1.90
N ILE A 239 27.66 -8.17 1.99
CA ILE A 239 26.96 -8.79 0.86
C ILE A 239 25.84 -7.87 0.41
N LEU A 240 25.94 -7.30 -0.79
CA LEU A 240 25.03 -6.27 -1.28
C LEU A 240 24.66 -6.45 -2.76
N PRO A 241 23.49 -5.95 -3.19
CA PRO A 241 23.21 -5.80 -4.62
C PRO A 241 24.13 -4.75 -5.24
N LYS A 242 24.42 -4.89 -6.53
CA LYS A 242 25.17 -3.89 -7.29
C LYS A 242 24.19 -2.91 -7.95
N THR A 243 24.02 -1.72 -7.36
CA THR A 243 23.14 -0.68 -7.91
C THR A 243 23.92 0.37 -8.69
N SER A 244 23.30 0.96 -9.71
CA SER A 244 23.89 2.02 -10.54
C SER A 244 24.21 3.30 -9.74
N GLU A 245 23.44 3.58 -8.69
CA GLU A 245 23.61 4.75 -7.80
C GLU A 245 24.95 4.77 -7.05
N HIS A 246 25.60 3.61 -6.89
CA HIS A 246 26.77 3.47 -6.04
C HIS A 246 28.03 3.03 -6.78
N VAL A 247 28.02 3.11 -8.11
CA VAL A 247 29.14 2.72 -8.98
C VAL A 247 30.44 3.50 -8.69
N HIS A 248 30.32 4.71 -8.12
CA HIS A 248 31.46 5.57 -7.78
C HIS A 248 31.93 5.47 -6.33
N SER A 249 31.30 4.62 -5.50
CA SER A 249 31.80 4.40 -4.13
C SER A 249 33.17 3.72 -4.17
N PRO A 250 34.13 4.08 -3.31
CA PRO A 250 35.48 3.51 -3.29
C PRO A 250 35.46 2.09 -2.68
N VAL A 251 34.78 1.18 -3.36
CA VAL A 251 34.60 -0.22 -3.00
C VAL A 251 34.80 -1.12 -4.22
N ALA A 252 35.19 -2.36 -3.97
CA ALA A 252 35.26 -3.41 -4.98
C ALA A 252 34.07 -4.37 -4.84
N TYR A 253 33.52 -4.79 -5.99
CA TYR A 253 32.45 -5.80 -6.05
C TYR A 253 33.01 -7.09 -6.64
N CYS A 254 32.97 -8.17 -5.86
CA CYS A 254 33.45 -9.50 -6.23
C CYS A 254 32.28 -10.50 -6.18
N ARG A 255 32.31 -11.52 -7.05
CA ARG A 255 31.36 -12.63 -6.93
C ARG A 255 31.78 -13.56 -5.79
N VAL A 256 30.81 -14.17 -5.13
CA VAL A 256 31.09 -15.22 -4.15
C VAL A 256 31.28 -16.54 -4.90
N ALA A 257 32.44 -17.18 -4.74
CA ALA A 257 32.83 -18.34 -5.54
C ALA A 257 32.22 -19.66 -5.05
N ASP A 258 32.01 -19.78 -3.73
CA ASP A 258 31.54 -20.98 -3.04
C ASP A 258 30.05 -20.94 -2.70
N TYR A 259 29.34 -19.88 -3.08
CA TYR A 259 27.90 -19.73 -2.87
C TYR A 259 27.25 -18.86 -3.96
N ARG A 260 26.08 -19.28 -4.45
CA ARG A 260 25.30 -18.48 -5.38
C ARG A 260 24.47 -17.45 -4.61
N CYS A 261 25.04 -16.27 -4.39
CA CYS A 261 24.36 -15.18 -3.71
C CYS A 261 23.35 -14.51 -4.63
N GLU A 262 22.07 -14.81 -4.45
CA GLU A 262 20.96 -14.09 -5.07
C GLU A 262 19.83 -13.89 -4.07
N ARG A 263 19.04 -12.84 -4.26
CA ARG A 263 17.78 -12.65 -3.54
C ARG A 263 16.61 -12.70 -4.49
N MET A 264 15.55 -13.38 -4.07
CA MET A 264 14.29 -13.38 -4.81
C MET A 264 13.47 -12.18 -4.35
N ILE A 265 13.14 -11.30 -5.28
CA ILE A 265 12.23 -10.18 -5.05
C ILE A 265 10.89 -10.59 -5.62
N GLY A 266 9.83 -10.31 -4.89
CA GLY A 266 8.50 -10.65 -5.33
C GLY A 266 7.43 -9.81 -4.70
N LEU A 267 6.22 -10.06 -5.17
CA LEU A 267 5.02 -9.34 -4.83
C LEU A 267 4.09 -10.28 -4.07
N ALA A 268 3.69 -9.88 -2.88
CA ALA A 268 2.76 -10.58 -2.02
C ALA A 268 1.41 -9.84 -1.99
N VAL A 269 0.32 -10.60 -2.04
CA VAL A 269 -1.05 -10.14 -1.75
C VAL A 269 -1.74 -11.12 -0.82
N LEU A 270 -2.77 -10.67 -0.10
CA LEU A 270 -3.58 -11.54 0.74
C LEU A 270 -4.42 -12.49 -0.15
N LYS A 271 -4.32 -13.81 0.11
CA LYS A 271 -5.09 -14.83 -0.61
C LYS A 271 -6.58 -14.64 -0.40
N ASP A 272 -7.35 -14.88 -1.46
CA ASP A 272 -8.81 -14.86 -1.46
C ASP A 272 -9.44 -13.54 -0.93
N HIS A 273 -8.65 -12.46 -0.86
CA HIS A 273 -9.10 -11.14 -0.46
C HIS A 273 -9.47 -10.31 -1.69
N TYR A 274 -10.53 -9.51 -1.56
CA TYR A 274 -10.91 -8.55 -2.59
C TYR A 274 -9.86 -7.44 -2.70
N LEU A 275 -9.12 -7.39 -3.81
CA LEU A 275 -8.35 -6.21 -4.18
C LEU A 275 -9.25 -5.20 -4.88
N SER A 276 -9.09 -3.92 -4.55
CA SER A 276 -9.75 -2.85 -5.31
C SER A 276 -9.33 -2.93 -6.78
N PRO A 277 -10.14 -2.44 -7.74
CA PRO A 277 -9.77 -2.48 -9.15
C PRO A 277 -8.44 -1.77 -9.43
N ALA A 278 -8.17 -0.65 -8.75
CA ALA A 278 -6.89 0.05 -8.85
C ALA A 278 -5.71 -0.78 -8.35
N ALA A 279 -5.85 -1.45 -7.18
CA ALA A 279 -4.80 -2.31 -6.64
C ALA A 279 -4.58 -3.56 -7.51
N SER A 280 -5.65 -4.18 -8.01
CA SER A 280 -5.57 -5.30 -8.94
C SER A 280 -4.87 -4.91 -10.25
N ASN A 281 -5.19 -3.73 -10.80
CA ASN A 281 -4.54 -3.22 -12.00
C ASN A 281 -3.05 -2.92 -11.76
N PHE A 282 -2.70 -2.32 -10.62
CA PHE A 282 -1.30 -2.08 -10.26
C PHE A 282 -0.52 -3.37 -10.06
N ARG A 283 -1.09 -4.37 -9.35
CA ARG A 283 -0.49 -5.71 -9.21
C ARG A 283 -0.16 -6.30 -10.58
N MET A 284 -1.14 -6.33 -11.49
CA MET A 284 -0.96 -6.92 -12.81
C MET A 284 0.07 -6.14 -13.63
N PHE A 285 0.03 -4.81 -13.58
CA PHE A 285 1.00 -3.95 -14.22
C PHE A 285 2.43 -4.24 -13.77
N VAL A 286 2.67 -4.37 -12.46
CA VAL A 286 4.01 -4.67 -11.93
C VAL A 286 4.50 -6.03 -12.44
N ILE A 287 3.65 -7.07 -12.39
CA ILE A 287 4.02 -8.40 -12.89
C ILE A 287 4.38 -8.33 -14.39
N ASP A 288 3.53 -7.70 -15.20
CA ASP A 288 3.77 -7.52 -16.64
C ASP A 288 5.02 -6.69 -16.94
N TYR A 289 5.28 -5.65 -16.15
CA TYR A 289 6.45 -4.80 -16.29
C TYR A 289 7.73 -5.62 -16.14
N TYR A 290 7.83 -6.41 -15.06
CA TYR A 290 9.00 -7.25 -14.81
C TYR A 290 9.17 -8.32 -15.90
N GLN A 291 8.09 -8.88 -16.42
CA GLN A 291 8.16 -9.88 -17.51
C GLN A 291 8.65 -9.28 -18.84
N ARG A 292 8.29 -8.04 -19.16
CA ARG A 292 8.62 -7.41 -20.46
C ARG A 292 9.95 -6.66 -20.44
N ASN A 293 10.22 -5.94 -19.36
CA ASN A 293 11.34 -4.99 -19.27
C ASN A 293 12.44 -5.50 -18.34
N GLY A 294 12.19 -6.55 -17.56
CA GLY A 294 13.02 -6.91 -16.42
C GLY A 294 12.86 -5.91 -15.28
N ARG A 295 13.85 -5.87 -14.39
CA ARG A 295 13.86 -4.91 -13.29
C ARG A 295 14.05 -3.47 -13.82
N PRO A 296 13.24 -2.50 -13.35
CA PRO A 296 13.44 -1.07 -13.66
C PRO A 296 14.82 -0.53 -13.23
#